data_AF-A0A535AWE5-F1
#
_entry.id   AF-A0A535AWE5-F1
#
_cell.length_a   1.000
_cell.length_b   1.000
_cell.length_c   1.000
_cell.angle_alpha   90.00
_cell.angle_beta   90.00
_cell.angle_gamma   90.00
#
_symmetry.space_group_name_H-M   'P 1'
#
loop_
_entity.id
_entity.type
_entity.pdbx_description
1 polymer ?
#
loop_
_entity_poly.entity_id
_entity_poly.type
_entity_poly.pdbx_seq_one_letter_code
_entity_poly.pdbx_strand_id
1 'polypeptide(L)'
;MTKKTFKKTSELNSSCQAAISLIGEYLSGSLDPMTRASLDTHLGNCSDCSAFLKTYKKTIEATRVFLKLQALRNRQRQLVLWPRNASPATR
;
A
#
# COMPACT_ATOMS: atom_id res chain seq x y z
N MET A 1 21.08 -11.23 -20.01
CA MET A 1 20.29 -10.55 -21.08
C MET A 1 18.82 -10.86 -20.86
N THR A 2 18.06 -9.82 -20.55
CA THR A 2 16.68 -9.80 -20.05
C THR A 2 15.67 -10.22 -21.12
N LYS A 3 14.94 -11.31 -20.89
CA LYS A 3 13.73 -11.66 -21.66
C LYS A 3 12.53 -11.70 -20.72
N LYS A 4 12.09 -10.53 -20.24
CA LYS A 4 10.76 -10.42 -19.61
C LYS A 4 9.78 -10.07 -20.72
N THR A 5 9.09 -11.12 -21.16
CA THR A 5 8.02 -11.19 -22.14
C THR A 5 7.15 -9.94 -22.23
N PHE A 6 7.37 -9.19 -23.32
CA PHE A 6 6.52 -8.15 -23.89
C PHE A 6 5.25 -8.76 -24.53
N LYS A 7 4.52 -9.61 -23.80
CA LYS A 7 3.28 -10.24 -24.29
C LYS A 7 2.13 -9.87 -23.35
N LYS A 8 1.18 -9.10 -23.90
CA LYS A 8 -0.21 -8.88 -23.43
C LYS A 8 -0.52 -7.51 -22.78
N THR A 9 -0.09 -6.40 -23.39
CA THR A 9 -0.44 -5.04 -22.96
C THR A 9 -1.74 -4.45 -23.54
N SER A 10 -2.48 -5.18 -24.39
CA SER A 10 -3.69 -4.63 -25.04
C SER A 10 -5.04 -5.23 -24.61
N GLU A 11 -5.09 -6.40 -23.98
CA GLU A 11 -6.35 -7.05 -23.56
C GLU A 11 -6.54 -7.20 -22.04
N LEU A 12 -5.50 -6.93 -21.24
CA LEU A 12 -5.55 -7.02 -19.77
C LEU A 12 -5.98 -5.71 -19.10
N ASN A 13 -6.28 -4.68 -19.87
CA ASN A 13 -6.44 -3.31 -19.37
C ASN A 13 -7.91 -2.87 -19.19
N SER A 14 -8.87 -3.78 -19.41
CA SER A 14 -10.31 -3.49 -19.41
C SER A 14 -11.15 -4.35 -18.46
N SER A 15 -10.61 -5.41 -17.87
CA SER A 15 -11.38 -6.27 -16.95
C SER A 15 -11.17 -5.87 -15.49
N CYS A 16 -12.22 -5.99 -14.68
CA CYS A 16 -12.16 -5.72 -13.24
C CYS A 16 -11.08 -6.56 -12.54
N GLN A 17 -10.89 -7.81 -12.96
CA GLN A 17 -9.87 -8.70 -12.40
C GLN A 17 -8.46 -8.14 -12.59
N ALA A 18 -8.14 -7.71 -13.81
CA ALA A 18 -6.82 -7.18 -14.09
C ALA A 18 -6.61 -5.80 -13.45
N ALA A 19 -7.66 -4.96 -13.40
CA ALA A 19 -7.63 -3.72 -12.65
C ALA A 19 -7.27 -3.97 -11.17
N ILE A 20 -7.93 -4.94 -10.52
CA ILE A 20 -7.66 -5.32 -9.12
C ILE A 20 -6.21 -5.81 -8.96
N SER A 21 -5.68 -6.61 -9.89
CA SER A 21 -4.28 -7.07 -9.83
C SER A 21 -3.27 -5.93 -9.88
N LEU A 22 -3.60 -4.79 -10.48
CA LEU A 22 -2.71 -3.63 -10.60
C LEU A 22 -2.83 -2.63 -9.43
N ILE A 23 -3.82 -2.77 -8.54
CA ILE A 23 -4.07 -1.78 -7.46
C ILE A 23 -2.89 -1.64 -6.51
N GLY A 24 -2.15 -2.72 -6.23
CA GLY A 24 -0.96 -2.66 -5.39
C GLY A 24 0.11 -1.72 -5.96
N GLU A 25 0.46 -1.93 -7.22
CA GLU A 25 1.46 -1.12 -7.95
C GLU A 25 0.97 0.30 -8.22
N TYR A 26 -0.34 0.47 -8.44
CA TYR A 26 -0.97 1.77 -8.60
C TYR A 26 -0.81 2.63 -7.33
N LEU A 27 -0.99 2.02 -6.16
CA LEU A 27 -0.92 2.70 -4.86
C LEU A 27 0.52 2.93 -4.39
N SER A 28 1.47 2.07 -4.76
CA SER A 28 2.90 2.31 -4.53
C SER A 28 3.49 3.34 -5.49
N GLY A 29 2.81 3.64 -6.59
CA GLY A 29 3.30 4.53 -7.65
C GLY A 29 4.34 3.88 -8.56
N SER A 30 4.37 2.54 -8.61
CA SER A 30 5.36 1.78 -9.41
C SER A 30 4.90 1.42 -10.82
N LEU A 31 3.65 1.75 -11.19
CA LEU A 31 3.15 1.53 -12.55
C LEU A 31 3.81 2.44 -13.56
N ASP A 32 4.07 1.92 -14.75
CA ASP A 32 4.45 2.74 -15.90
C ASP A 32 3.29 3.68 -16.32
N PRO A 33 3.59 4.81 -16.99
CA PRO A 33 2.58 5.81 -17.32
C PRO A 33 1.42 5.30 -18.18
N MET A 34 1.68 4.36 -19.10
CA MET A 34 0.66 3.85 -20.02
C MET A 34 -0.31 2.93 -19.29
N THR A 35 0.21 2.01 -18.48
CA THR A 35 -0.62 1.14 -17.64
C THR A 35 -1.42 1.93 -16.61
N ARG A 36 -0.80 2.97 -16.02
CA ARG A 36 -1.49 3.87 -15.09
C ARG A 36 -2.69 4.57 -15.75
N ALA A 37 -2.49 5.18 -16.92
CA ALA A 37 -3.56 5.87 -17.64
C ALA A 37 -4.72 4.93 -18.00
N SER A 38 -4.42 3.68 -18.38
CA SER A 38 -5.44 2.69 -18.67
C SER A 38 -6.23 2.29 -17.43
N LEU A 39 -5.55 2.08 -16.30
CA LEU A 39 -6.21 1.78 -15.04
C LEU A 39 -7.06 2.96 -14.55
N ASP A 40 -6.56 4.19 -14.66
CA ASP A 40 -7.33 5.40 -14.34
C ASP A 40 -8.62 5.49 -15.17
N THR A 41 -8.56 5.15 -16.46
CA THR A 41 -9.74 5.09 -17.33
C THR A 41 -10.75 4.04 -16.85
N HIS A 42 -10.30 2.83 -16.48
CA HIS A 42 -11.18 1.79 -15.97
C HIS A 42 -11.81 2.19 -14.63
N LEU A 43 -11.04 2.78 -13.72
CA LEU A 43 -11.53 3.25 -12.42
C LEU A 43 -12.55 4.39 -12.56
N GLY A 44 -12.45 5.21 -13.61
CA GLY A 44 -13.45 6.24 -13.94
C GLY A 44 -14.77 5.66 -14.49
N ASN A 45 -14.70 4.51 -15.16
CA ASN A 45 -15.85 3.92 -15.85
C ASN A 45 -16.51 2.76 -15.09
N CYS A 46 -15.86 2.20 -14.06
CA CYS A 46 -16.35 1.07 -13.30
C CYS A 46 -16.53 1.41 -11.81
N SER A 47 -17.78 1.50 -11.37
CA SER A 47 -18.14 1.81 -9.98
C SER A 47 -17.56 0.79 -8.98
N ASP A 48 -17.58 -0.49 -9.31
CA ASP A 48 -17.16 -1.56 -8.40
C ASP A 48 -15.65 -1.51 -8.13
N CYS A 49 -14.86 -1.30 -9.19
CA CYS A 49 -13.41 -1.14 -9.07
C CYS A 49 -13.04 0.14 -8.32
N SER A 50 -13.77 1.24 -8.54
CA SER A 50 -13.59 2.48 -7.78
C SER A 50 -13.91 2.30 -6.28
N ALA A 51 -14.97 1.55 -5.96
CA ALA A 51 -15.38 1.23 -4.60
C ALA A 51 -14.36 0.31 -3.93
N PHE A 52 -13.87 -0.70 -4.64
CA PHE A 52 -12.79 -1.57 -4.17
C PHE A 52 -11.52 -0.76 -3.83
N LEU A 53 -11.10 0.13 -4.72
CA LEU A 53 -9.93 0.99 -4.49
C LEU A 53 -10.12 1.87 -3.25
N LYS A 54 -11.31 2.44 -3.07
CA LYS A 54 -11.64 3.25 -1.88
C LYS A 54 -11.53 2.41 -0.59
N THR A 55 -12.10 1.21 -0.58
CA THR A 55 -12.01 0.28 0.56
C THR A 55 -10.57 -0.08 0.85
N TYR A 56 -9.78 -0.44 -0.16
CA TYR A 56 -8.38 -0.80 0.02
C TYR A 56 -7.55 0.36 0.61
N LYS A 57 -7.77 1.60 0.14
CA LYS A 57 -7.15 2.80 0.73
C LYS A 57 -7.51 2.97 2.21
N LYS A 58 -8.77 2.72 2.58
CA LYS A 58 -9.23 2.76 3.98
C LYS A 58 -8.61 1.66 4.84
N THR A 59 -8.45 0.45 4.31
CA THR A 59 -7.72 -0.62 4.99
C THR A 59 -6.29 -0.20 5.29
N ILE A 60 -5.58 0.35 4.31
CA ILE A 60 -4.20 0.84 4.52
C ILE A 60 -4.16 1.93 5.62
N GLU A 61 -5.08 2.88 5.58
CA GLU A 61 -5.19 3.94 6.58
C GLU A 61 -5.39 3.36 7.99
N ALA A 62 -6.36 2.45 8.15
CA ALA A 62 -6.65 1.79 9.41
C ALA A 62 -5.45 0.99 9.93
N THR A 63 -4.78 0.22 9.08
CA THR A 63 -3.57 -0.52 9.45
C THR A 63 -2.43 0.42 9.88
N ARG A 64 -2.24 1.55 9.18
CA ARG A 64 -1.22 2.55 9.58
C ARG A 64 -1.51 3.15 10.95
N VAL A 65 -2.77 3.51 11.23
CA VAL A 65 -3.18 4.03 12.54
C VAL A 65 -2.94 2.99 13.63
N PHE A 66 -3.39 1.75 13.39
CA PHE A 66 -3.20 0.65 14.33
C PHE A 66 -1.72 0.41 14.66
N LEU A 67 -0.85 0.32 13.64
CA LEU A 67 0.59 0.13 13.84
C LEU A 67 1.23 1.28 14.61
N LYS A 68 0.84 2.54 14.34
CA LYS A 68 1.31 3.70 15.12
C LYS A 68 0.91 3.60 16.59
N LEU A 69 -0.36 3.27 16.87
CA LEU A 69 -0.84 3.11 18.24
C LEU A 69 -0.13 1.95 18.95
N GLN A 70 0.13 0.84 18.25
CA GLN A 70 0.91 -0.26 18.81
C GLN A 70 2.34 0.16 19.16
N ALA A 71 3.02 0.91 18.28
CA ALA A 71 4.37 1.42 18.54
C ALA A 71 4.41 2.32 19.79
N LEU A 72 3.43 3.22 19.94
CA LEU A 72 3.30 4.09 21.12
C LEU A 72 3.08 3.27 22.40
N ARG A 73 2.16 2.29 22.36
CA ARG A 73 1.89 1.40 23.50
C ARG A 73 3.13 0.60 23.90
N ASN A 74 3.86 0.07 22.94
CA ASN A 74 5.08 -0.69 23.21
C ASN A 74 6.16 0.21 23.83
N ARG A 75 6.31 1.44 23.32
CA ARG A 75 7.21 2.44 23.91
C ARG A 75 6.82 2.80 25.35
N GLN A 76 5.54 3.02 25.60
CA GLN A 76 5.03 3.31 26.95
C GLN A 76 5.32 2.15 27.91
N ARG A 77 5.08 0.90 27.49
CA ARG A 77 5.44 -0.28 28.29
C ARG A 77 6.94 -0.32 28.60
N GLN A 78 7.79 -0.05 27.62
CA GLN A 78 9.25 0.00 27.84
C GLN A 78 9.64 1.09 28.85
N LEU A 79 9.04 2.27 28.79
CA LEU A 79 9.32 3.35 29.76
C LEU A 79 8.87 3.01 31.19
N VAL A 80 7.73 2.33 31.36
CA VAL A 80 7.26 1.91 32.69
C VAL A 80 8.12 0.78 33.26
N LEU A 81 8.66 -0.09 32.40
CA LEU A 81 9.50 -1.22 32.80
C LEU A 81 10.99 -0.83 32.96
N TRP A 82 11.40 0.36 32.50
CA TRP A 82 12.78 0.83 32.65
C TRP A 82 13.05 1.25 34.11
N PRO A 83 14.05 0.66 34.79
CA PRO A 83 14.35 1.05 36.16
C PRO A 83 15.00 2.44 36.17
N ARG A 84 14.49 3.33 37.03
CA ARG A 84 14.86 4.76 37.13
C ARG A 84 16.35 5.05 37.44
N ASN A 85 17.20 4.02 37.57
CA ASN A 85 18.61 4.12 37.93
C ASN A 85 19.61 3.74 36.81
N ALA A 86 19.16 3.41 35.60
CA ALA A 86 20.09 3.27 34.47
C ALA A 86 20.44 4.65 33.88
N SER A 87 21.38 5.35 34.53
CA SER A 87 22.08 6.50 33.93
C SER A 87 22.91 6.02 32.74
N PRO A 88 22.99 6.76 31.62
CA PRO A 88 24.00 6.48 30.61
C PRO A 88 25.35 6.79 31.23
N ALA A 89 26.17 5.75 31.47
CA ALA A 89 27.56 5.93 31.83
C ALA A 89 28.22 6.73 30.70
N THR A 90 28.56 7.98 31.01
CA THR A 90 29.35 8.89 30.18
C THR A 90 30.70 8.23 29.88
N ARG A 91 31.09 8.19 28.61
CA ARG A 91 32.49 8.07 28.19
C ARG A 91 32.78 9.16 27.19
#